data_AF-A0A0Q5FM88-F1
#
_entry.id   AF-A0A0Q5FM88-F1
#
_cell.length_a   1.000
_cell.length_b   1.000
_cell.length_c   1.000
_cell.angle_alpha   90.00
_cell.angle_beta   90.00
_cell.angle_gamma   90.00
#
_symmetry.space_group_name_H-M   'P 1'
#
loop_
_entity.id
_entity.type
_entity.pdbx_description
1 polymer ?
#
loop_
_entity_poly.entity_id
_entity_poly.type
_entity_poly.pdbx_seq_one_letter_code
_entity_poly.pdbx_strand_id
1 'polypeptide(L)'
;MRGRSTDRPTRVGEITVHGLVVDGETRCEHYRGALDVIAIAFACCGDWYPCHLCHEEVADHEARQWARGQRATPAVLCGVCGAKLSIHAYLDAQGCPECSAGFNPGCRLHHDLYFD
;
A
#
# COMPACT_ATOMS: atom_id res chain seq x y z
N MET A 1 11.59 10.07 20.28
CA MET A 1 12.12 10.23 18.90
C MET A 1 11.94 8.91 18.18
N ARG A 2 10.76 8.67 17.57
CA ARG A 2 10.54 7.52 16.69
C ARG A 2 10.20 8.13 15.34
N GLY A 3 11.18 8.13 14.45
CA GLY A 3 11.08 8.74 13.13
C GLY A 3 12.38 8.52 12.36
N ARG A 4 12.27 7.85 11.21
CA ARG A 4 13.18 7.89 10.04
C ARG A 4 14.60 7.31 10.15
N SER A 5 14.88 6.27 10.95
CA SER A 5 16.20 5.59 10.86
C SER A 5 16.25 4.42 9.86
N THR A 6 15.12 3.86 9.46
CA THR A 6 15.04 2.60 8.69
C THR A 6 14.24 2.71 7.38
N ASP A 7 13.72 3.90 7.08
CA ASP A 7 12.96 4.14 5.83
C ASP A 7 13.87 3.93 4.61
N ARG A 8 13.39 3.14 3.66
CA ARG A 8 14.07 2.79 2.41
C ARG A 8 13.07 2.97 1.27
N PRO A 9 12.75 4.22 0.91
CA PRO A 9 11.68 4.47 -0.03
C PRO A 9 12.06 4.02 -1.45
N THR A 10 11.06 3.62 -2.23
CA THR A 10 11.15 3.41 -3.67
C THR A 10 10.27 4.39 -4.42
N ARG A 11 10.40 4.45 -5.75
CA ARG A 11 9.49 5.20 -6.62
C ARG A 11 8.76 4.26 -7.56
N VAL A 12 7.45 4.43 -7.67
CA VAL A 12 6.62 3.81 -8.70
C VAL A 12 5.98 4.93 -9.50
N GLY A 13 6.54 5.19 -10.68
CA GLY A 13 6.24 6.42 -11.44
C GLY A 13 6.63 7.67 -10.62
N GLU A 14 5.66 8.56 -10.40
CA GLU A 14 5.85 9.80 -9.62
C GLU A 14 5.57 9.61 -8.11
N ILE A 15 5.13 8.42 -7.68
CA ILE A 15 4.74 8.17 -6.30
C ILE A 15 5.95 7.64 -5.52
N THR A 16 6.27 8.30 -4.42
CA THR A 16 7.22 7.78 -3.41
C THR A 16 6.49 6.82 -2.49
N VAL A 17 7.01 5.61 -2.36
CA VAL A 17 6.50 4.57 -1.47
C VAL A 17 7.51 4.38 -0.34
N HIS A 18 7.10 4.69 0.88
CA HIS A 18 7.90 4.62 2.10
C HIS A 18 7.83 3.23 2.75
N GLY A 19 8.77 2.92 3.62
CA GLY A 19 8.85 1.64 4.33
C GLY A 19 10.16 0.92 4.10
N LEU A 20 10.23 -0.32 4.59
CA LEU A 20 11.36 -1.20 4.44
C LEU A 20 11.28 -1.90 3.06
N VAL A 21 11.26 -1.11 1.99
CA VAL A 21 11.03 -1.59 0.62
C VAL A 21 12.27 -2.34 0.11
N VAL A 22 12.05 -3.44 -0.60
CA VAL A 22 13.13 -4.32 -1.10
C VAL A 22 13.28 -4.32 -2.62
N ASP A 23 12.30 -3.78 -3.36
CA ASP A 23 12.35 -3.69 -4.82
C ASP A 23 11.54 -2.50 -5.40
N GLY A 24 11.48 -2.42 -6.73
CA GLY A 24 10.70 -1.41 -7.45
C GLY A 24 9.20 -1.69 -7.55
N GLU A 25 8.74 -2.86 -7.12
CA GLU A 25 7.34 -3.29 -7.24
C GLU A 25 6.61 -3.22 -5.89
N THR A 26 7.13 -2.42 -4.96
CA THR A 26 6.57 -2.14 -3.62
C THR A 26 6.69 -3.27 -2.60
N ARG A 27 7.36 -4.39 -2.89
CA ARG A 27 7.56 -5.45 -1.88
C ARG A 27 8.37 -4.93 -0.71
N CYS A 28 8.12 -5.44 0.50
CA CYS A 28 8.83 -5.02 1.70
C CYS A 28 9.41 -6.21 2.48
N GLU A 29 10.20 -5.94 3.51
CA GLU A 29 10.78 -7.00 4.35
C GLU A 29 9.72 -7.83 5.09
N HIS A 30 8.55 -7.26 5.39
CA HIS A 30 7.44 -7.98 6.03
C HIS A 30 6.71 -8.91 5.05
N TYR A 31 6.45 -8.43 3.83
CA TYR A 31 5.70 -9.14 2.79
C TYR A 31 6.39 -9.00 1.43
N ARG A 32 6.89 -10.13 0.89
CA ARG A 32 7.76 -10.20 -0.30
C ARG A 32 7.45 -11.37 -1.24
N GLY A 33 6.24 -11.93 -1.13
CA GLY A 33 5.72 -12.85 -2.11
C GLY A 33 5.56 -12.19 -3.48
N ALA A 34 5.50 -13.02 -4.53
CA ALA A 34 5.40 -12.53 -5.91
C ALA A 34 4.18 -11.62 -6.15
N LEU A 35 3.12 -11.78 -5.35
CA LEU A 35 1.86 -11.02 -5.44
C LEU A 35 1.75 -9.85 -4.47
N ASP A 36 2.77 -9.59 -3.63
CA ASP A 36 2.81 -8.47 -2.68
C ASP A 36 3.21 -7.16 -3.39
N VAL A 37 2.49 -6.82 -4.45
CA VAL A 37 2.84 -5.78 -5.42
C VAL A 37 1.91 -4.56 -5.34
N ILE A 38 1.40 -4.28 -4.15
CA ILE A 38 0.55 -3.10 -3.92
C ILE A 38 1.13 -2.23 -2.81
N ALA A 39 0.94 -0.92 -2.95
CA ALA A 39 1.09 0.03 -1.86
C ALA A 39 -0.24 0.72 -1.58
N ILE A 40 -0.47 1.11 -0.33
CA ILE A 40 -1.69 1.74 0.13
C ILE A 40 -1.36 3.15 0.60
N ALA A 41 -2.15 4.14 0.17
CA ALA A 41 -2.14 5.47 0.75
C ALA A 41 -2.90 5.43 2.09
N PHE A 42 -2.26 5.82 3.17
CA PHE A 42 -2.88 5.75 4.50
C PHE A 42 -3.78 6.95 4.75
N ALA A 43 -4.97 6.74 5.32
CA ALA A 43 -5.93 7.82 5.56
C ALA A 43 -5.43 8.87 6.56
N CYS A 44 -4.43 8.53 7.38
CA CYS A 44 -3.88 9.43 8.38
C CYS A 44 -3.02 10.56 7.81
N CYS A 45 -2.24 10.28 6.77
CA CYS A 45 -1.22 11.18 6.23
C CYS A 45 -1.27 11.35 4.69
N GLY A 46 -1.86 10.39 3.97
CA GLY A 46 -1.86 10.35 2.51
C GLY A 46 -0.58 9.78 1.89
N ASP A 47 0.40 9.42 2.72
CA ASP A 47 1.65 8.79 2.27
C ASP A 47 1.42 7.31 1.92
N TRP A 48 2.27 6.78 1.05
CA TRP A 48 2.15 5.44 0.49
C TRP A 48 3.10 4.46 1.16
N TYR A 49 2.58 3.31 1.59
CA TYR A 49 3.35 2.24 2.20
C TYR A 49 2.95 0.87 1.64
N PRO A 50 3.87 -0.11 1.53
CA PRO A 50 3.55 -1.48 1.14
C PRO A 50 2.57 -2.18 2.08
N CYS A 51 2.64 -1.87 3.37
CA CYS A 51 1.81 -2.52 4.40
C CYS A 51 1.73 -1.69 5.69
N HIS A 52 0.84 -2.12 6.60
CA HIS A 52 0.66 -1.52 7.93
C HIS A 52 1.90 -1.57 8.82
N LEU A 53 2.72 -2.63 8.73
CA LEU A 53 3.95 -2.73 9.53
C LEU A 53 5.00 -1.71 9.06
N CYS A 54 5.15 -1.52 7.74
CA CYS A 54 5.99 -0.45 7.19
C CYS A 54 5.55 0.93 7.69
N HIS A 55 4.24 1.19 7.72
CA HIS A 55 3.71 2.45 8.27
C HIS A 55 4.02 2.57 9.76
N GLU A 56 3.70 1.55 10.57
CA GLU A 56 3.96 1.55 12.02
C GLU A 56 5.43 1.78 12.37
N GLU A 57 6.35 1.25 11.57
CA GLU A 57 7.80 1.42 11.79
C GLU A 57 8.33 2.80 11.37
N VAL A 58 7.83 3.36 10.27
CA VAL A 58 8.39 4.56 9.64
C VAL A 58 7.64 5.84 10.02
N ALA A 59 6.32 5.77 10.13
CA ALA A 59 5.49 6.91 10.50
C ALA A 59 5.66 7.24 12.00
N ASP A 60 5.45 8.50 12.32
CA ASP A 60 5.53 9.03 13.69
C ASP A 60 4.15 9.14 14.37
N HIS A 61 3.14 8.50 13.78
CA HIS A 61 1.74 8.56 14.20
C HIS A 61 1.01 7.23 13.91
N GLU A 62 -0.15 7.07 14.55
CA GLU A 62 -0.99 5.88 14.38
C GLU A 62 -1.75 5.89 13.05
N ALA A 63 -1.91 4.70 12.48
CA ALA A 63 -2.67 4.51 11.25
C ALA A 63 -4.17 4.82 11.47
N ARG A 64 -4.82 5.36 10.43
CA ARG A 64 -6.27 5.55 10.37
C ARG A 64 -6.84 4.79 9.18
N GLN A 65 -8.05 4.26 9.34
CA GLN A 65 -8.80 3.62 8.28
C GLN A 65 -9.49 4.64 7.38
N TRP A 66 -9.66 4.30 6.11
CA TRP A 66 -10.58 4.99 5.21
C TRP A 66 -12.03 4.59 5.52
N ALA A 67 -12.90 5.58 5.67
CA ALA A 67 -14.32 5.32 5.91
C ALA A 67 -15.01 4.75 4.65
N ARG A 68 -16.10 4.01 4.84
CA ARG A 68 -16.92 3.46 3.72
C ARG A 68 -17.31 4.50 2.67
N GLY A 69 -17.66 5.71 3.11
CA GLY A 69 -18.01 6.83 2.22
C GLY A 69 -16.86 7.35 1.35
N GLN A 70 -15.62 6.92 1.63
CA GLN A 70 -14.40 7.34 0.93
C GLN A 70 -13.84 6.25 0.01
N ARG A 71 -14.57 5.16 -0.23
CA ARG A 71 -14.06 4.04 -1.05
C ARG A 71 -13.82 4.39 -2.54
N ALA A 72 -14.28 5.54 -3.01
CA ALA A 72 -13.95 6.06 -4.34
C ALA A 72 -12.53 6.66 -4.42
N THR A 73 -11.86 6.89 -3.28
CA THR A 73 -10.52 7.49 -3.23
C THR A 73 -9.48 6.58 -3.91
N PRO A 74 -8.61 7.11 -4.80
CA PRO A 74 -7.50 6.38 -5.43
C PRO A 74 -6.36 6.13 -4.43
N ALA A 75 -6.56 5.19 -3.50
CA ALA A 75 -5.66 4.92 -2.37
C ALA A 75 -4.90 3.60 -2.49
N VAL A 76 -4.98 2.89 -3.61
CA VAL A 76 -4.22 1.66 -3.84
C VAL A 76 -3.38 1.81 -5.10
N LEU A 77 -2.08 1.54 -5.01
CA LEU A 77 -1.11 1.68 -6.09
C LEU A 77 -0.64 0.29 -6.51
N CYS A 78 -0.70 -0.02 -7.80
CA CYS A 78 -0.05 -1.19 -8.34
C CYS A 78 1.45 -0.93 -8.50
N GLY A 79 2.30 -1.69 -7.81
CA GLY A 79 3.74 -1.60 -7.90
C GLY A 79 4.32 -2.01 -9.26
N VAL A 80 3.60 -2.84 -10.03
CA VAL A 80 4.07 -3.33 -11.34
C VAL A 80 3.93 -2.27 -12.43
N CYS A 81 2.78 -1.60 -12.52
CA CYS A 81 2.51 -0.64 -13.60
C CYS A 81 2.31 0.81 -13.13
N GLY A 82 2.26 1.06 -11.82
CA GLY A 82 2.03 2.39 -11.26
C GLY A 82 0.58 2.89 -11.32
N ALA A 83 -0.37 2.05 -11.73
CA ALA A 83 -1.78 2.43 -11.74
C ALA A 83 -2.29 2.72 -10.32
N LYS A 84 -3.00 3.84 -10.16
CA LYS A 84 -3.73 4.18 -8.93
C LYS A 84 -5.17 3.73 -9.06
N LEU A 85 -5.57 2.80 -8.21
CA LEU A 85 -6.91 2.24 -8.13
C LEU A 85 -7.67 2.86 -6.98
N SER A 86 -8.99 3.03 -7.17
CA SER A 86 -9.87 3.33 -6.04
C SER A 86 -9.91 2.15 -5.07
N ILE A 87 -10.18 2.42 -3.79
CA ILE A 87 -10.35 1.37 -2.78
C ILE A 87 -11.42 0.37 -3.25
N HIS A 88 -12.55 0.86 -3.77
CA HIS A 88 -13.60 0.02 -4.34
C HIS A 88 -13.07 -0.89 -5.46
N ALA A 89 -12.37 -0.32 -6.44
CA ALA A 89 -11.84 -1.11 -7.57
C ALA A 89 -10.84 -2.17 -7.12
N TYR A 90 -10.01 -1.87 -6.11
CA TYR A 90 -9.10 -2.84 -5.51
C TYR A 90 -9.84 -3.96 -4.77
N LEU A 91 -10.85 -3.62 -3.95
CA LEU A 91 -11.60 -4.59 -3.15
C LEU A 91 -12.34 -5.63 -4.02
N ASP A 92 -12.78 -5.24 -5.21
CA ASP A 92 -13.49 -6.12 -6.15
C ASP A 92 -12.57 -6.88 -7.10
N ALA A 93 -11.27 -6.57 -7.11
CA ALA A 93 -10.30 -7.14 -8.04
C ALA A 93 -9.51 -8.32 -7.46
N GLN A 94 -9.05 -9.21 -8.34
CA GLN A 94 -8.06 -10.26 -8.03
C GLN A 94 -6.66 -9.91 -8.55
N GLY A 95 -6.55 -8.82 -9.30
CA GLY A 95 -5.32 -8.33 -9.90
C GLY A 95 -5.53 -6.93 -10.48
N CYS A 96 -4.45 -6.29 -10.91
CA CYS A 96 -4.50 -4.96 -11.47
C CYS A 96 -5.33 -4.93 -12.77
N PRO A 97 -6.37 -4.09 -12.90
CA PRO A 97 -7.16 -4.00 -14.13
C PRO A 97 -6.37 -3.44 -15.32
N GLU A 98 -5.26 -2.73 -15.06
CA GLU A 98 -4.44 -2.11 -16.12
C GLU A 98 -3.37 -3.05 -16.69
N CYS A 99 -2.72 -3.87 -15.84
CA CYS A 99 -1.60 -4.73 -16.26
C CYS A 99 -1.79 -6.21 -15.99
N SER A 100 -2.92 -6.62 -15.41
CA SER A 100 -3.25 -8.00 -15.03
C SER A 100 -2.30 -8.65 -14.00
N ALA A 101 -1.40 -7.89 -13.36
CA ALA A 101 -0.60 -8.40 -12.26
C ALA A 101 -1.51 -8.88 -11.11
N GLY A 102 -1.29 -10.10 -10.62
CA GLY A 102 -2.10 -10.67 -9.54
C GLY A 102 -1.88 -9.94 -8.22
N PHE A 103 -2.94 -9.81 -7.43
CA PHE A 103 -2.86 -9.28 -6.06
C PHE A 103 -2.88 -10.43 -5.06
N ASN A 104 -2.13 -10.29 -3.97
CA ASN A 104 -2.09 -11.30 -2.93
C ASN A 104 -3.47 -11.44 -2.26
N PRO A 105 -4.15 -12.60 -2.36
CA PRO A 105 -5.45 -12.80 -1.71
C PRO A 105 -5.38 -12.70 -0.18
N GLY A 106 -4.19 -12.96 0.40
CA GLY A 106 -3.92 -12.82 1.82
C GLY A 106 -4.04 -11.39 2.34
N CYS A 107 -3.91 -10.36 1.48
CA CYS A 107 -4.12 -8.96 1.86
C CYS A 107 -5.53 -8.72 2.44
N ARG A 108 -6.51 -9.56 2.09
CA ARG A 108 -7.88 -9.49 2.62
C ARG A 108 -7.95 -9.67 4.14
N LEU A 109 -7.00 -10.42 4.72
CA LEU A 109 -6.90 -10.61 6.17
C LEU A 109 -6.53 -9.32 6.91
N HIS A 110 -6.05 -8.31 6.19
CA HIS A 110 -5.61 -7.03 6.73
C HIS A 110 -6.51 -5.87 6.31
N HIS A 111 -7.61 -6.10 5.59
CA HIS A 111 -8.47 -5.02 5.11
C HIS A 111 -8.98 -4.12 6.23
N ASP A 112 -9.34 -4.71 7.37
CA ASP A 112 -9.79 -3.98 8.55
C ASP A 112 -8.70 -3.09 9.16
N LEU A 113 -7.43 -3.18 8.74
CA LEU A 113 -6.37 -2.26 9.15
C LEU A 113 -6.35 -0.98 8.29
N TYR A 114 -6.97 -1.01 7.10
CA TYR A 114 -6.94 0.08 6.12
C TYR A 114 -8.32 0.68 5.83
N PHE A 115 -9.38 -0.12 5.92
CA PHE A 115 -10.73 0.20 5.45
C PHE A 115 -11.77 -0.21 6.49
N ASP A 116 -12.73 0.67 6.77
CA ASP A 116 -13.95 0.38 7.56
C ASP A 116 -15.10 -0.17 6.70
#